data_AF-A0A9D9ZMT6-F1
#
_entry.id   AF-A0A9D9ZMT6-F1
#
_cell.length_a   1.000
_cell.length_b   1.000
_cell.length_c   1.000
_cell.angle_alpha   90.00
_cell.angle_beta   90.00
_cell.angle_gamma   90.00
#
_symmetry.space_group_name_H-M   'P 1'
#
loop_
_entity.id
_entity.type
_entity.pdbx_description
1 polymer ?
#
loop_
_entity_poly.entity_id
_entity_poly.type
_entity_poly.pdbx_seq_one_letter_code
_entity_poly.pdbx_strand_id
1 'polypeptide(L)'
;MKKFDLEFDVGVDYTVVIRENDDIIATASKEKNIIKCFAVDSNYQGLGLTNKLLTAIKNKLIEEGYFNSTIFTKLKNGKIFKDIGYSEVANTENVILLEEGNENIEKKIFEIISENNIDITKKRSMIVMNCNPFTLGHKYLIEQA
;
A
#
# COMPACT_ATOMS: atom_id res chain seq x y z
N MET A 1 -6.07 12.67 -14.39
CA MET A 1 -5.88 12.43 -12.94
C MET A 1 -6.57 13.48 -12.06
N LYS A 2 -6.47 14.78 -12.35
CA LYS A 2 -7.18 15.84 -11.60
C LYS A 2 -8.69 15.62 -11.40
N LYS A 3 -9.38 15.04 -12.40
CA LYS A 3 -10.80 14.63 -12.32
C LYS A 3 -11.12 13.72 -11.11
N PHE A 4 -10.13 12.96 -10.64
CA PHE A 4 -10.28 12.00 -9.54
C PHE A 4 -9.68 12.49 -8.22
N ASP A 5 -9.30 13.78 -8.10
CA ASP A 5 -8.59 14.29 -6.92
C ASP A 5 -7.30 13.49 -6.64
N LEU A 6 -6.62 13.08 -7.72
CA LEU A 6 -5.34 12.39 -7.68
C LEU A 6 -4.25 13.28 -8.27
N GLU A 7 -3.18 13.47 -7.50
CA GLU A 7 -1.92 14.03 -7.98
C GLU A 7 -1.06 12.92 -8.59
N PHE A 8 -0.23 13.29 -9.55
CA PHE A 8 0.72 12.35 -10.15
C PHE A 8 1.88 12.12 -9.18
N ASP A 9 2.04 10.88 -8.73
CA ASP A 9 3.14 10.48 -7.86
C ASP A 9 4.38 10.19 -8.71
N VAL A 10 5.49 10.90 -8.43
CA VAL A 10 6.74 10.84 -9.20
C VAL A 10 7.37 9.44 -9.19
N GLY A 11 7.03 8.60 -8.21
CA GLY A 11 7.51 7.22 -8.11
C GLY A 11 6.81 6.21 -9.03
N VAL A 12 5.71 6.59 -9.70
CA VAL A 12 4.93 5.66 -10.54
C VAL A 12 5.76 5.15 -11.71
N ASP A 13 5.88 3.82 -11.82
CA ASP A 13 6.62 3.14 -12.89
C ASP A 13 5.71 2.46 -13.93
N TYR A 14 4.42 2.26 -13.61
CA TYR A 14 3.44 1.68 -14.52
C TYR A 14 2.01 2.13 -14.21
N THR A 15 1.23 2.40 -15.25
CA THR A 15 -0.17 2.86 -15.14
C THR A 15 -1.06 2.12 -16.13
N VAL A 16 -2.22 1.68 -15.66
CA VAL A 16 -3.31 1.14 -16.48
C VAL A 16 -4.50 2.08 -16.40
N VAL A 17 -5.13 2.31 -17.55
CA VAL A 17 -6.35 3.12 -17.65
C VAL A 17 -7.41 2.37 -18.43
N ILE A 18 -8.67 2.60 -18.07
CA ILE A 18 -9.84 2.18 -18.85
C ILE A 18 -10.42 3.44 -19.47
N ARG A 19 -10.66 3.38 -20.78
CA ARG A 19 -11.24 4.48 -21.56
C ARG A 19 -12.59 4.11 -22.13
N GLU A 20 -13.46 5.09 -22.22
CA GLU A 20 -14.69 5.05 -23.02
C GLU A 20 -14.77 6.36 -23.81
N ASN A 21 -14.92 6.29 -25.14
CA ASN A 21 -14.93 7.47 -26.02
C ASN A 21 -13.72 8.41 -25.79
N ASP A 22 -12.52 7.84 -25.68
CA ASP A 22 -11.25 8.51 -25.35
C ASP A 22 -11.14 9.13 -23.94
N ASP A 23 -12.24 9.19 -23.18
CA ASP A 23 -12.23 9.65 -21.79
C ASP A 23 -11.76 8.56 -20.84
N ILE A 24 -10.85 8.91 -19.92
CA ILE A 24 -10.40 8.01 -18.85
C ILE A 24 -11.49 7.92 -17.79
N ILE A 25 -12.12 6.75 -17.68
CA ILE A 25 -13.18 6.46 -16.71
C ILE A 25 -12.66 5.69 -15.48
N ALA A 26 -11.49 5.05 -15.58
CA ALA A 26 -10.85 4.40 -14.45
C ALA A 26 -9.33 4.32 -14.63
N THR A 27 -8.60 4.28 -13.52
CA THR A 27 -7.13 4.22 -13.51
C THR A 27 -6.60 3.47 -12.29
N ALA A 28 -5.46 2.82 -12.45
CA ALA A 28 -4.64 2.29 -11.37
C ALA A 28 -3.17 2.40 -11.78
N SER A 29 -2.29 2.70 -10.82
CA SER A 29 -0.85 2.78 -11.05
C SER A 29 -0.11 1.90 -10.05
N LYS A 30 1.17 1.66 -10.31
CA LYS A 30 2.08 1.04 -9.35
C LYS A 30 3.44 1.72 -9.32
N GLU A 31 4.12 1.52 -8.20
CA GLU A 31 5.53 1.75 -7.99
C GLU A 31 6.07 0.48 -7.32
N LYS A 32 6.92 -0.28 -8.01
CA LYS A 32 7.36 -1.62 -7.58
C LYS A 32 6.13 -2.48 -7.20
N ASN A 33 6.06 -2.98 -5.97
CA ASN A 33 4.94 -3.76 -5.44
C ASN A 33 3.82 -2.92 -4.80
N ILE A 34 3.90 -1.59 -4.84
CA ILE A 34 2.93 -0.69 -4.22
C ILE A 34 1.94 -0.23 -5.28
N ILE A 35 0.66 -0.55 -5.11
CA ILE A 35 -0.43 -0.08 -5.96
C ILE A 35 -0.93 1.27 -5.44
N LYS A 36 -0.99 2.25 -6.35
CA LYS A 36 -1.29 3.66 -6.06
C LYS A 36 -2.20 4.25 -7.14
N CYS A 37 -2.62 5.51 -6.94
CA CYS A 37 -3.39 6.30 -7.90
C CYS A 37 -4.62 5.54 -8.47
N PHE A 38 -5.32 4.82 -7.59
CA PHE A 38 -6.49 4.02 -7.95
C PHE A 38 -7.76 4.90 -7.93
N ALA A 39 -8.50 4.93 -9.04
CA ALA A 39 -9.79 5.61 -9.12
C ALA A 39 -10.72 5.01 -10.18
N VAL A 40 -12.01 5.05 -9.90
CA VAL A 40 -13.10 4.72 -10.83
C VAL A 40 -14.12 5.86 -10.77
N ASP A 41 -14.49 6.39 -11.92
CA ASP A 41 -15.54 7.41 -12.07
C ASP A 41 -16.84 6.92 -11.44
N SER A 42 -17.49 7.80 -10.65
CA SER A 42 -18.71 7.46 -9.89
C SER A 42 -19.83 6.93 -10.76
N ASN A 43 -19.93 7.39 -12.01
CA ASN A 43 -20.95 6.94 -12.96
C ASN A 43 -20.72 5.50 -13.46
N TYR A 44 -19.52 4.95 -13.22
CA TYR A 44 -19.06 3.65 -13.69
C TYR A 44 -18.70 2.69 -12.54
N GLN A 45 -18.98 3.08 -11.30
CA GLN A 45 -18.82 2.21 -10.13
C GLN A 45 -19.83 1.07 -10.17
N GLY A 46 -19.46 -0.08 -9.60
CA GLY A 46 -20.29 -1.30 -9.64
C GLY A 46 -20.17 -2.12 -10.93
N LEU A 47 -19.51 -1.61 -11.98
CA LEU A 47 -19.31 -2.33 -13.27
C LEU A 47 -18.10 -3.29 -13.27
N GLY A 48 -17.54 -3.59 -12.10
CA GLY A 48 -16.37 -4.47 -11.97
C GLY A 48 -15.06 -3.89 -12.52
N LEU A 49 -15.00 -2.58 -12.81
CA LEU A 49 -13.79 -1.92 -13.34
C LEU A 49 -12.59 -2.03 -12.39
N THR A 50 -12.84 -2.03 -11.08
CA THR A 50 -11.83 -2.25 -10.05
C THR A 50 -11.10 -3.58 -10.24
N ASN A 51 -11.85 -4.67 -10.46
CA ASN A 51 -11.27 -5.99 -10.66
C ASN A 51 -10.43 -6.03 -11.93
N LYS A 52 -10.92 -5.43 -13.03
CA LYS A 52 -10.17 -5.36 -14.30
C LYS A 52 -8.83 -4.64 -14.13
N LEU A 53 -8.83 -3.48 -13.46
CA LEU A 53 -7.61 -2.72 -13.17
C LEU A 53 -6.65 -3.52 -12.30
N LEU A 54 -7.14 -4.11 -11.20
CA LEU A 54 -6.31 -4.88 -10.29
C LEU A 54 -5.72 -6.12 -10.96
N THR A 55 -6.48 -6.84 -11.78
CA THR A 55 -5.95 -7.98 -12.55
C THR A 55 -4.82 -7.56 -13.48
N ALA A 56 -4.99 -6.46 -14.21
CA ALA A 56 -3.95 -5.96 -15.11
C ALA A 56 -2.67 -5.55 -14.35
N ILE A 57 -2.82 -4.89 -13.20
CA ILE A 57 -1.69 -4.53 -12.34
C ILE A 57 -1.03 -5.78 -11.74
N LYS A 58 -1.80 -6.75 -11.23
CA LYS A 58 -1.27 -8.00 -10.66
C LYS A 58 -0.49 -8.83 -11.69
N ASN A 59 -0.99 -8.93 -12.91
CA ASN A 59 -0.25 -9.59 -13.99
C ASN A 59 1.10 -8.91 -14.22
N LYS A 60 1.11 -7.58 -14.26
CA LYS A 60 2.35 -6.80 -14.42
C LYS A 60 3.32 -6.98 -13.24
N LEU A 61 2.80 -7.06 -12.01
CA LEU A 61 3.61 -7.33 -10.83
C LEU A 61 4.30 -8.69 -10.93
N ILE A 62 3.55 -9.74 -11.30
CA ILE A 62 4.08 -11.09 -11.46
C ILE A 62 5.15 -11.14 -12.58
N GLU A 63 4.91 -10.48 -13.70
CA GLU A 63 5.89 -10.36 -14.81
C GLU A 63 7.21 -9.73 -14.36
N GLU A 64 7.17 -8.85 -13.36
CA GLU A 64 8.35 -8.17 -12.81
C GLU A 64 8.92 -8.87 -11.57
N GLY A 65 8.39 -10.04 -11.20
CA GLY A 65 8.86 -10.84 -10.07
C GLY A 65 8.32 -10.40 -8.71
N TYR A 66 7.30 -9.54 -8.66
CA TYR A 66 6.60 -9.17 -7.44
C TYR A 66 5.43 -10.12 -7.19
N PHE A 67 5.51 -10.94 -6.13
CA PHE A 67 4.49 -11.92 -5.73
C PHE A 67 3.63 -11.49 -4.53
N ASN A 68 3.87 -10.27 -4.05
CA ASN A 68 3.09 -9.59 -3.05
C ASN A 68 2.81 -8.16 -3.53
N SER A 69 1.75 -7.58 -3.01
CA SER A 69 1.37 -6.21 -3.32
C SER A 69 0.80 -5.50 -2.12
N THR A 70 0.96 -4.17 -2.09
CA THR A 70 0.50 -3.32 -1.01
C THR A 70 -0.33 -2.18 -1.57
N ILE A 71 -1.44 -1.85 -0.91
CA ILE A 71 -2.28 -0.70 -1.25
C ILE A 71 -2.27 0.28 -0.10
N PHE A 72 -2.03 1.55 -0.44
CA PHE A 72 -2.21 2.67 0.48
C PHE A 72 -3.30 3.60 -0.06
N THR A 73 -4.37 3.80 0.71
CA THR A 73 -5.54 4.54 0.22
C THR A 73 -6.34 5.21 1.35
N LYS A 74 -7.30 6.06 0.97
CA LYS A 74 -8.28 6.67 1.90
C LYS A 74 -9.08 5.55 2.59
N LEU A 75 -9.29 5.65 3.91
CA LEU A 75 -9.95 4.61 4.71
C LEU A 75 -11.30 4.14 4.12
N LYS A 76 -12.09 5.06 3.57
CA LYS A 76 -13.37 4.80 2.91
C LYS A 76 -13.30 3.78 1.76
N ASN A 77 -12.14 3.65 1.11
CA ASN A 77 -11.92 2.70 0.02
C ASN A 77 -11.51 1.31 0.52
N GLY A 78 -11.19 1.15 1.81
CA GLY A 78 -10.66 -0.10 2.37
C GLY A 78 -11.58 -1.30 2.16
N LYS A 79 -12.91 -1.10 2.26
CA LYS A 79 -13.89 -2.17 2.04
C LYS A 79 -13.76 -2.81 0.65
N ILE A 80 -13.62 -1.99 -0.39
CA ILE A 80 -13.52 -2.46 -1.79
C ILE A 80 -12.35 -3.43 -1.95
N PHE A 81 -11.20 -3.12 -1.37
CA PHE A 81 -10.00 -3.94 -1.50
C PHE A 81 -10.05 -5.17 -0.60
N LYS A 82 -10.64 -5.08 0.60
CA LYS A 82 -10.90 -6.23 1.46
C LYS A 82 -11.79 -7.26 0.77
N ASP A 83 -12.85 -6.80 0.10
CA ASP A 83 -13.77 -7.67 -0.65
C ASP A 83 -13.08 -8.41 -1.82
N ILE A 84 -11.91 -7.94 -2.27
CA ILE A 84 -11.12 -8.53 -3.37
C ILE A 84 -9.87 -9.26 -2.84
N GLY A 85 -9.83 -9.54 -1.54
CA GLY A 85 -8.82 -10.43 -0.92
C GLY A 85 -7.60 -9.73 -0.32
N TYR A 86 -7.57 -8.40 -0.24
CA TYR A 86 -6.54 -7.71 0.53
C TYR A 86 -6.83 -7.77 2.03
N SER A 87 -5.79 -8.00 2.82
CA SER A 87 -5.85 -7.96 4.28
C SER A 87 -5.37 -6.61 4.79
N GLU A 88 -5.94 -6.15 5.91
CA GLU A 88 -5.50 -4.91 6.55
C GLU A 88 -4.24 -5.15 7.36
N VAL A 89 -3.24 -4.29 7.13
CA VAL A 89 -1.98 -4.28 7.89
C VAL A 89 -2.07 -3.27 9.03
N ALA A 90 -2.53 -2.06 8.71
CA ALA A 90 -2.68 -0.97 9.66
C ALA A 90 -3.63 0.10 9.11
N ASN A 91 -4.23 0.89 9.99
CA ASN A 91 -5.02 2.04 9.61
C ASN A 91 -4.84 3.22 10.57
N THR A 92 -5.31 4.38 10.12
CA THR A 92 -5.54 5.58 10.95
C THR A 92 -6.98 6.04 10.70
N GLU A 93 -7.37 7.17 11.27
CA GLU A 93 -8.67 7.79 10.99
C GLU A 93 -8.88 8.13 9.50
N ASN A 94 -7.80 8.35 8.74
CA ASN A 94 -7.87 8.88 7.37
C ASN A 94 -7.45 7.88 6.29
N VAL A 95 -6.50 6.99 6.60
CA VAL A 95 -5.85 6.11 5.62
C VAL A 95 -5.77 4.68 6.11
N ILE A 96 -5.71 3.75 5.15
CA ILE A 96 -5.55 2.31 5.39
C ILE A 96 -4.41 1.77 4.53
N LEU A 97 -3.59 0.92 5.15
CA LEU A 97 -2.57 0.11 4.52
C LEU A 97 -3.08 -1.34 4.44
N LEU A 98 -3.02 -1.89 3.24
CA LEU A 98 -3.53 -3.21 2.91
C LEU A 98 -2.46 -4.01 2.17
N GLU A 99 -2.44 -5.33 2.32
CA GLU A 99 -1.53 -6.21 1.60
C GLU A 99 -2.22 -7.46 1.04
N GLU A 100 -1.62 -8.05 0.02
CA GLU A 100 -2.00 -9.36 -0.53
C GLU A 100 -0.77 -10.07 -1.11
N GLY A 101 -0.76 -11.40 -1.03
CA GLY A 101 0.30 -12.26 -1.58
C GLY A 101 0.86 -13.25 -0.57
N ASN A 102 1.79 -14.09 -1.04
CA ASN A 102 2.36 -15.21 -0.27
C ASN A 102 3.45 -14.79 0.73
N GLU A 103 3.97 -13.56 0.59
CA GLU A 103 4.96 -12.94 1.48
C GLU A 103 4.32 -11.73 2.16
N ASN A 104 3.43 -12.02 3.12
CA ASN A 104 2.76 -11.00 3.92
C ASN A 104 3.61 -10.61 5.15
N ILE A 105 3.23 -9.51 5.80
CA ILE A 105 4.02 -8.96 6.91
C ILE A 105 4.12 -9.91 8.08
N GLU A 106 3.04 -10.65 8.40
CA GLU A 106 3.01 -11.61 9.51
C GLU A 106 4.02 -12.74 9.31
N LYS A 107 4.05 -13.30 8.10
CA LYS A 107 5.02 -14.33 7.74
C LYS A 107 6.44 -13.79 7.83
N LYS A 108 6.67 -12.54 7.38
CA LYS A 108 8.01 -11.94 7.47
C LYS A 108 8.45 -11.71 8.91
N ILE A 109 7.54 -11.27 9.77
CA ILE A 109 7.78 -11.13 11.21
C ILE A 109 8.12 -12.50 11.82
N PHE A 110 7.37 -13.55 11.49
CA PHE A 110 7.64 -14.90 11.97
C PHE A 110 9.01 -15.43 11.54
N GLU A 111 9.39 -15.23 10.28
CA GLU A 111 10.73 -15.56 9.76
C GLU A 111 11.83 -14.85 10.57
N ILE A 112 11.72 -13.53 10.76
CA ILE A 112 12.70 -12.73 11.52
C ILE A 112 12.82 -13.26 12.96
N ILE A 113 11.70 -13.57 13.61
CA ILE A 113 11.69 -14.10 14.98
C ILE A 113 12.43 -15.43 15.04
N SER A 114 12.13 -16.34 14.10
CA SER A 114 12.71 -17.67 14.03
C SER A 114 14.22 -17.62 13.73
N GLU A 115 14.62 -16.92 12.68
CA GLU A 115 16.01 -16.82 12.22
C GLU A 115 16.95 -16.21 13.27
N ASN A 116 16.42 -15.26 14.06
CA ASN A 116 17.20 -14.54 15.07
C ASN A 116 16.98 -15.09 16.49
N ASN A 117 16.24 -16.20 16.66
CA ASN A 117 15.87 -16.77 17.95
C ASN A 117 15.33 -15.71 18.94
N ILE A 118 14.45 -14.83 18.45
CA ILE A 118 13.93 -13.71 19.24
C ILE A 118 12.95 -14.25 20.29
N ASP A 119 13.33 -14.11 21.55
CA ASP A 119 12.45 -14.44 22.67
C ASP A 119 11.27 -13.44 22.75
N ILE A 120 10.10 -13.83 22.24
CA ILE A 120 8.88 -13.01 22.22
C ILE A 120 8.26 -12.79 23.61
N THR A 121 8.73 -13.47 24.65
CA THR A 121 8.24 -13.30 26.03
C THR A 121 8.87 -12.08 26.71
N LYS A 122 10.05 -11.64 26.22
CA LYS A 122 10.72 -10.44 26.74
C LYS A 122 10.05 -9.18 26.21
N LYS A 123 9.70 -8.28 27.13
CA LYS A 123 9.30 -6.92 26.80
C LYS A 123 10.47 -6.17 26.14
N ARG A 124 10.17 -5.50 25.04
CA ARG A 124 11.09 -4.62 24.30
C ARG A 124 10.36 -3.32 23.98
N SER A 125 11.13 -2.25 23.88
CA SER A 125 10.64 -0.93 23.44
C SER A 125 11.33 -0.56 22.13
N MET A 126 10.62 0.14 21.27
CA MET A 126 11.14 0.65 20.00
C MET A 126 10.73 2.12 19.87
N ILE A 127 11.63 2.94 19.32
CA ILE A 127 11.35 4.32 18.97
C ILE A 127 11.59 4.47 17.46
N VAL A 128 10.62 5.04 16.75
CA VAL A 128 10.75 5.44 15.34
C VAL A 128 10.75 6.96 15.31
N MET A 129 11.83 7.56 14.82
CA MET A 129 11.99 9.01 14.82
C MET A 129 12.64 9.51 13.54
N ASN A 130 12.12 10.60 12.98
CA ASN A 130 12.76 11.30 11.87
C ASN A 130 13.81 12.26 12.43
N CYS A 131 15.08 11.95 12.23
CA CYS A 131 16.21 12.73 12.74
C CYS A 131 17.14 13.18 11.61
N ASN A 132 16.61 13.82 10.57
CA ASN A 132 17.42 14.29 9.45
C ASN A 132 17.45 15.84 9.37
N PRO A 133 18.54 16.52 9.83
CA PRO A 133 19.72 15.97 10.50
C PRO A 133 19.48 15.65 11.98
N PHE A 134 20.34 14.80 12.56
CA PHE A 134 20.27 14.43 13.97
C PHE A 134 20.81 15.57 14.84
N THR A 135 20.12 15.89 15.94
CA THR A 135 20.43 17.04 16.79
C THR A 135 20.65 16.60 18.24
N LEU A 136 21.30 17.45 19.04
CA LEU A 136 21.42 17.21 20.49
C LEU A 136 20.05 17.14 21.19
N GLY A 137 19.03 17.81 20.65
CA GLY A 137 17.64 17.69 21.13
C GLY A 137 17.07 16.29 20.90
N HIS A 138 17.29 15.70 19.73
CA HIS A 138 16.90 14.31 19.47
C HIS A 138 17.62 13.35 20.43
N LYS A 139 18.93 13.52 20.64
CA LYS A 139 19.70 12.72 21.60
C LYS A 139 19.11 12.80 23.00
N TYR A 140 18.85 14.01 23.48
CA TYR A 140 18.29 14.24 24.80
C TYR A 140 16.93 13.53 24.97
N LEU A 141 16.04 13.62 23.97
CA LEU A 141 14.74 12.95 24.02
C LEU A 141 14.86 11.41 24.10
N ILE A 142 15.83 10.81 23.41
CA ILE A 142 16.08 9.35 23.48
C ILE A 142 16.59 8.95 24.86
N GLU A 143 17.53 9.72 25.42
CA GLU A 143 18.13 9.41 26.72
C GLU A 143 17.16 9.58 27.91
N GLN A 144 16.06 10.32 27.73
CA GLN A 144 15.05 10.57 28.76
C GLN A 144 13.76 9.75 28.60
N ALA A 145 13.64 8.94 27.55
CA ALA A 145 12.45 8.15 27.23
C ALA A 145 12.35 6.82 28.01
#